data_AF-A0A0X1TL43-F1
#
_entry.id   AF-A0A0X1TL43-F1
#
_cell.length_a   1.000
_cell.length_b   1.000
_cell.length_c   1.000
_cell.angle_alpha   90.00
_cell.angle_beta   90.00
_cell.angle_gamma   90.00
#
_symmetry.space_group_name_H-M   'P 1'
#
loop_
_entity.id
_entity.type
_entity.pdbx_description
1 polymer ?
#
loop_
_entity_poly.entity_id
_entity_poly.type
_entity_poly.pdbx_seq_one_letter_code
_entity_poly.pdbx_strand_id
1 'polypeptide(L)'
;MGVLLQYLVLSIIVVVSSIRISSCVDELDKQTKMGGALIGGILLAGVTSLPELITSISSTTMLNNPDLAFGNILGSNAFNIFILAVGNLFFIKAMLFNHTGKSNTKTNIISTVIYLIILFSFYESSPEMVLD
;
A
#
# COMPACT_ATOMS: atom_id res chain seq x y z
N MET A 1 26.04 21.21 10.30
CA MET A 1 24.87 20.44 10.80
C MET A 1 24.03 20.08 9.59
N GLY A 2 24.26 18.88 9.06
CA GLY A 2 24.19 18.59 7.63
C GLY A 2 22.78 18.36 7.07
N VAL A 3 22.66 18.55 5.76
CA VAL A 3 21.45 18.31 4.94
C VAL A 3 20.74 16.98 5.28
N LEU A 4 21.48 15.96 5.71
CA LEU A 4 20.95 14.69 6.21
C LEU A 4 20.03 14.83 7.43
N LEU A 5 20.39 15.68 8.41
CA LEU A 5 19.56 15.90 9.60
C LEU A 5 18.26 16.63 9.22
N GLN A 6 18.34 17.62 8.33
CA GLN A 6 17.17 18.33 7.82
C GLN A 6 16.25 17.37 7.04
N TYR A 7 16.83 16.53 6.19
CA TYR A 7 16.11 15.50 5.45
C TYR A 7 15.37 14.54 6.40
N LEU A 8 16.05 14.03 7.44
CA LEU A 8 15.43 13.13 8.43
C LEU A 8 14.29 13.81 9.19
N VAL A 9 14.46 15.06 9.60
CA VAL A 9 13.40 15.79 10.30
C VAL A 9 12.19 15.99 9.39
N LEU A 10 12.40 16.42 8.14
CA LEU A 10 11.33 16.61 7.17
C LEU A 10 10.63 15.30 6.81
N SER A 11 11.38 14.21 6.62
CA SER A 11 10.79 12.90 6.32
C SER A 11 9.93 12.38 7.46
N ILE A 12 10.36 12.57 8.71
CA ILE A 12 9.55 12.23 9.90
C ILE A 12 8.25 13.07 9.93
N ILE A 13 8.35 14.38 9.67
CA ILE A 13 7.18 15.26 9.63
C ILE A 13 6.19 14.79 8.56
N VAL A 14 6.67 14.46 7.36
CA VAL A 14 5.83 13.96 6.26
C VAL A 14 5.15 12.65 6.64
N VAL A 15 5.88 11.69 7.21
CA VAL A 15 5.33 10.39 7.65
C VAL A 15 4.24 10.60 8.70
N VAL A 16 4.52 11.38 9.75
CA VAL A 16 3.54 11.67 10.81
C VAL A 16 2.31 12.38 10.26
N SER A 17 2.50 13.31 9.33
CA SER A 17 1.40 14.07 8.71
C SER A 17 0.53 13.16 7.85
N SER A 18 1.13 12.30 7.04
CA SER A 18 0.40 11.31 6.22
C SER A 18 -0.44 10.38 7.09
N ILE A 19 0.13 9.83 8.18
CA ILE A 19 -0.59 8.97 9.14
C ILE A 19 -1.79 9.70 9.78
N ARG A 20 -1.60 10.98 10.16
CA ARG A 20 -2.66 11.80 10.76
C ARG A 20 -3.82 12.03 9.79
N ILE A 21 -3.52 12.28 8.51
CA ILE A 21 -4.56 12.49 7.49
C ILE A 21 -5.30 11.18 7.21
N SER A 22 -4.59 10.05 7.09
CA SER A 22 -5.25 8.73 6.94
C SER A 22 -6.20 8.43 8.09
N SER A 23 -5.80 8.73 9.33
CA SER A 23 -6.68 8.57 10.51
C SER A 23 -7.92 9.46 10.45
N CYS A 24 -7.81 10.65 9.87
CA CYS A 24 -8.94 11.55 9.65
C CYS A 24 -9.91 10.98 8.60
N VAL A 25 -9.38 10.39 7.52
CA VAL A 25 -10.18 9.70 6.49
C VAL A 25 -10.93 8.50 7.09
N ASP A 26 -10.28 7.71 7.93
CA ASP A 26 -10.92 6.57 8.62
C ASP A 26 -12.06 7.02 9.55
N GLU A 27 -11.88 8.16 10.22
CA GLU A 27 -12.92 8.72 11.08
C GLU A 27 -14.07 9.31 10.27
N LEU A 28 -13.75 9.92 9.12
CA LEU A 28 -14.75 10.39 8.16
C LEU A 28 -15.60 9.23 7.62
N ASP A 29 -14.99 8.09 7.29
CA ASP A 29 -15.70 6.88 6.83
C ASP A 29 -16.72 6.38 7.86
N LYS A 30 -16.37 6.43 9.17
CA LYS A 30 -17.29 6.01 10.24
C LYS A 30 -18.48 6.94 10.41
N GLN A 31 -18.26 8.25 10.25
CA GLN A 31 -19.29 9.26 10.51
C GLN A 31 -20.18 9.51 9.28
N THR A 32 -19.57 9.50 8.10
CA THR A 32 -20.27 9.69 6.84
C THR A 32 -20.66 8.31 6.32
N LYS A 33 -21.95 7.96 6.32
CA LYS A 33 -22.48 6.71 5.74
C LYS A 33 -22.30 6.63 4.20
N MET A 34 -21.34 7.36 3.65
CA MET A 34 -20.92 7.29 2.26
C MET A 34 -20.36 5.88 2.04
N GLY A 35 -20.77 5.23 0.95
CA GLY A 35 -20.42 3.82 0.73
C GLY A 35 -18.92 3.59 0.87
N GLY A 36 -18.51 2.63 1.72
CA GLY A 36 -17.10 2.43 2.11
C GLY A 36 -16.13 2.22 0.95
N ALA A 37 -16.62 1.89 -0.25
CA ALA A 37 -15.81 1.85 -1.46
C ALA A 37 -15.28 3.24 -1.91
N LEU A 38 -16.01 4.32 -1.65
CA LEU A 38 -15.63 5.67 -2.07
C LEU A 38 -14.59 6.27 -1.11
N ILE A 39 -14.84 6.23 0.20
CA ILE A 39 -13.93 6.78 1.20
C ILE A 39 -12.74 5.85 1.41
N GLY A 40 -12.98 4.57 1.70
CA GLY A 40 -11.91 3.60 1.89
C GLY A 40 -11.13 3.27 0.61
N GLY A 41 -11.78 3.31 -0.55
CA GLY A 41 -11.12 2.96 -1.83
C GLY A 41 -10.41 4.12 -2.51
N ILE A 42 -11.06 5.28 -2.66
CA ILE A 42 -10.51 6.40 -3.45
C ILE A 42 -9.83 7.42 -2.54
N LEU A 43 -10.50 7.84 -1.46
CA LEU A 43 -9.99 8.91 -0.62
C LEU A 43 -8.76 8.46 0.18
N LEU A 44 -8.83 7.29 0.81
CA LEU A 44 -7.71 6.74 1.58
C LEU A 44 -6.49 6.47 0.70
N ALA A 45 -6.70 5.83 -0.47
CA ALA A 45 -5.63 5.56 -1.43
C ALA A 45 -4.98 6.86 -1.94
N GLY A 46 -5.78 7.90 -2.20
CA GLY A 46 -5.26 9.21 -2.61
C GLY A 46 -4.41 9.88 -1.52
N VAL A 47 -4.84 9.80 -0.26
CA VAL A 47 -4.10 10.38 0.88
C VAL A 47 -2.75 9.67 1.08
N THR A 48 -2.70 8.35 0.97
CA THR A 48 -1.46 7.59 1.16
C THR A 48 -0.44 7.85 0.06
N SER A 49 -0.88 8.14 -1.17
CA SER A 49 0.00 8.46 -2.30
C SER A 49 0.29 9.96 -2.47
N LEU A 50 -0.26 10.82 -1.62
CA LEU A 50 -0.04 12.26 -1.68
C LEU A 50 1.43 12.67 -1.49
N PRO A 51 2.20 12.11 -0.53
CA PRO A 51 3.62 12.43 -0.39
C PRO A 51 4.44 12.09 -1.64
N GLU A 52 4.12 10.97 -2.27
CA GLU A 52 4.76 10.49 -3.50
C GLU A 52 4.45 11.43 -4.67
N LEU A 53 3.18 11.82 -4.81
CA LEU A 53 2.75 12.78 -5.83
C LEU A 53 3.49 14.12 -5.69
N ILE A 54 3.54 14.68 -4.48
CA ILE A 54 4.23 15.95 -4.22
C ILE A 54 5.72 15.81 -4.53
N THR A 55 6.34 14.70 -4.14
CA THR A 55 7.77 14.43 -4.41
C THR A 55 8.03 14.38 -5.91
N SER A 56 7.24 13.63 -6.68
CA SER A 56 7.36 13.54 -8.15
C SER A 56 7.14 14.88 -8.85
N ILE A 57 6.16 15.68 -8.40
CA ILE A 57 5.93 17.02 -8.95
C ILE A 57 7.12 17.93 -8.63
N SER A 58 7.60 17.94 -7.39
CA SER A 58 8.71 18.79 -6.98
C SER A 58 10.01 18.44 -7.67
N SER A 59 10.30 17.14 -7.87
CA SER A 59 11.50 16.70 -8.57
C SER A 59 11.50 17.10 -10.05
N THR A 60 10.33 17.04 -10.68
CA THR A 60 10.16 17.41 -12.10
C THR A 60 10.14 18.92 -12.30
N THR A 61 9.40 19.67 -11.47
CA THR A 61 9.17 21.11 -11.68
C THR A 61 10.20 22.00 -11.00
N MET A 62 10.65 21.66 -9.79
CA MET A 62 11.58 22.48 -9.02
C MET A 62 13.03 22.05 -9.25
N LEU A 63 13.27 20.74 -9.36
CA LEU A 63 14.61 20.18 -9.56
C LEU A 63 14.97 19.93 -11.03
N ASN A 64 14.00 20.04 -11.95
CA ASN A 64 14.16 19.73 -13.38
C ASN A 64 14.81 18.36 -13.63
N ASN A 65 14.51 17.39 -12.76
CA ASN A 65 15.11 16.07 -12.79
C ASN A 65 14.02 14.98 -12.81
N PRO A 66 13.54 14.60 -14.02
CA PRO A 66 12.47 13.62 -14.17
C PRO A 66 12.88 12.21 -13.73
N ASP A 67 14.18 11.89 -13.77
CA ASP A 67 14.68 10.57 -13.35
C ASP A 67 14.39 10.30 -11.86
N LEU A 68 14.43 11.36 -11.04
CA LEU A 68 14.02 11.28 -9.63
C LEU A 68 12.52 10.99 -9.47
N ALA A 69 11.68 11.53 -10.35
CA ALA A 69 10.24 11.24 -10.34
C ALA A 69 9.98 9.77 -10.70
N PHE A 70 10.67 9.25 -11.72
CA PHE A 70 10.61 7.83 -12.09
C PHE A 70 11.08 6.92 -10.96
N GLY A 71 12.22 7.25 -10.34
CA GLY A 71 12.74 6.53 -9.18
C GLY A 71 11.75 6.51 -8.01
N ASN A 72 11.10 7.64 -7.73
CA ASN A 72 10.07 7.74 -6.68
C ASN A 72 8.87 6.85 -6.97
N ILE A 73 8.31 6.86 -8.19
CA ILE A 73 7.13 6.07 -8.58
C ILE A 73 7.43 4.56 -8.57
N LEU A 74 8.56 4.15 -9.14
CA LEU A 74 8.94 2.73 -9.17
C LEU A 74 9.28 2.22 -7.77
N GLY A 75 10.03 3.02 -7.00
CA GLY A 75 10.43 2.70 -5.65
C GLY A 75 9.25 2.57 -4.69
N SER A 76 8.28 3.49 -4.74
CA SER A 76 7.11 3.45 -3.86
C SER A 76 6.20 2.25 -4.15
N ASN A 77 5.96 1.93 -5.43
CA ASN A 77 5.17 0.76 -5.81
C ASN A 77 5.85 -0.56 -5.38
N ALA A 78 7.16 -0.68 -5.58
CA ALA A 78 7.91 -1.84 -5.11
C ALA A 78 7.88 -1.94 -3.57
N PHE A 79 8.04 -0.82 -2.87
CA PHE A 79 7.98 -0.77 -1.41
C PHE A 79 6.59 -1.15 -0.87
N ASN A 80 5.51 -0.71 -1.52
CA ASN A 80 4.14 -1.06 -1.15
C ASN A 80 3.90 -2.58 -1.28
N ILE A 81 4.34 -3.20 -2.38
CA ILE A 81 4.23 -4.66 -2.53
C ILE A 81 5.10 -5.37 -1.48
N PHE A 82 6.32 -4.87 -1.26
CA PHE A 82 7.24 -5.45 -0.28
C PHE A 82 6.67 -5.41 1.15
N ILE A 83 6.15 -4.28 1.61
CA ILE A 83 5.63 -4.17 2.98
C ILE A 83 4.38 -5.04 3.18
N LEU A 84 3.54 -5.19 2.14
CA LEU A 84 2.41 -6.11 2.16
C LEU A 84 2.86 -7.57 2.21
N ALA A 85 3.89 -7.94 1.43
CA ALA A 85 4.46 -9.29 1.47
C ALA A 85 5.06 -9.61 2.85
N VAL A 86 5.82 -8.69 3.42
CA VAL A 86 6.38 -8.80 4.77
C VAL A 86 5.26 -8.89 5.82
N GLY A 87 4.25 -8.02 5.74
CA GLY A 87 3.08 -8.07 6.61
C GLY A 87 2.40 -9.44 6.56
N ASN A 88 2.15 -9.97 5.36
CA ASN A 88 1.57 -11.30 5.20
C ASN A 88 2.40 -12.40 5.87
N LEU A 89 3.75 -12.36 5.77
CA LEU A 89 4.60 -13.35 6.43
C LEU A 89 4.47 -13.32 7.96
N PHE A 90 4.38 -12.13 8.56
CA PHE A 90 4.20 -11.98 10.01
C PHE A 90 2.80 -12.39 10.47
N PHE A 91 1.76 -12.06 9.69
CA PHE A 91 0.37 -12.36 10.04
C PHE A 91 -0.10 -13.75 9.59
N ILE A 92 0.69 -14.49 8.81
CA ILE A 92 0.31 -15.82 8.26
C ILE A 92 -0.13 -16.78 9.36
N LYS A 93 0.57 -16.79 10.51
CA LYS A 93 0.26 -17.69 11.62
C LYS A 93 -1.04 -17.28 12.33
N ALA A 94 -1.27 -15.98 12.53
CA ALA A 94 -2.52 -15.48 13.12
C ALA A 94 -3.71 -15.69 12.18
N MET A 95 -3.49 -15.55 10.86
CA MET A 95 -4.50 -15.76 9.83
C MET A 95 -4.90 -17.23 9.68
N LEU A 96 -3.94 -18.16 9.77
CA LEU A 96 -4.17 -19.60 9.63
C LEU A 96 -4.75 -20.26 10.90
N PHE A 97 -4.36 -19.79 12.09
CA PHE A 97 -4.73 -20.44 13.37
C PHE A 97 -5.82 -19.71 14.16
N ASN A 98 -6.39 -18.63 13.62
CA ASN A 98 -7.58 -18.03 14.22
C ASN A 98 -8.71 -19.06 14.23
N HIS A 99 -9.03 -19.57 15.42
CA HIS A 99 -10.16 -20.45 15.65
C HIS A 99 -11.45 -19.66 15.40
N THR A 100 -11.94 -19.71 14.16
CA THR A 100 -13.20 -19.08 13.82
C THR A 100 -14.33 -19.83 14.53
N GLY A 101 -14.96 -19.18 15.51
CA GLY A 101 -16.30 -19.56 15.95
C GLY A 101 -17.22 -19.68 14.72
N LYS A 102 -18.21 -20.59 14.79
CA LYS A 102 -19.09 -21.15 13.73
C LYS A 102 -19.79 -20.21 12.72
N SER A 103 -19.42 -18.94 12.54
CA SER A 103 -20.29 -17.94 11.93
C SER A 103 -19.83 -17.27 10.63
N ASN A 104 -18.76 -17.69 9.94
CA ASN A 104 -18.34 -17.02 8.67
C ASN A 104 -17.72 -17.95 7.61
N THR A 105 -18.18 -19.20 7.51
CA THR A 105 -17.67 -20.20 6.54
C THR A 105 -17.71 -19.73 5.08
N LYS A 106 -18.71 -18.92 4.71
CA LYS A 106 -18.86 -18.39 3.34
C LYS A 106 -17.73 -17.41 2.97
N THR A 107 -17.37 -16.50 3.86
CA THR A 107 -16.30 -15.52 3.65
C THR A 107 -14.92 -16.19 3.58
N ASN A 108 -14.70 -17.24 4.37
CA ASN A 108 -13.46 -18.02 4.32
C ASN A 108 -13.32 -18.82 3.01
N ILE A 109 -14.41 -19.39 2.50
CA ILE A 109 -14.39 -20.08 1.20
C ILE A 109 -14.09 -19.09 0.07
N ILE A 110 -14.76 -17.93 0.05
CA ILE A 110 -14.55 -16.90 -0.98
C ILE A 110 -13.09 -16.41 -0.97
N SER A 111 -12.54 -16.08 0.20
CA SER A 111 -11.14 -15.66 0.31
C SER A 111 -10.16 -16.76 -0.09
N THR A 112 -10.40 -18.02 0.30
CA THR A 112 -9.56 -19.16 -0.12
C THR A 112 -9.57 -19.34 -1.63
N VAL A 113 -10.72 -19.23 -2.29
CA VAL A 113 -10.84 -19.31 -3.75
C VAL A 113 -10.06 -18.17 -4.43
N ILE A 114 -10.16 -16.95 -3.92
CA ILE A 114 -9.40 -15.80 -4.44
C ILE A 114 -7.88 -16.06 -4.33
N TYR A 115 -7.40 -16.56 -3.20
CA TYR A 115 -5.98 -16.90 -3.04
C TYR A 115 -5.52 -18.01 -4.00
N LEU A 116 -6.37 -19.03 -4.25
CA LEU A 116 -6.05 -20.09 -5.22
C LEU A 116 -5.97 -19.56 -6.66
N ILE A 117 -6.87 -18.66 -7.05
CA ILE A 117 -6.83 -18.01 -8.38
C ILE A 117 -5.55 -17.20 -8.55
N ILE A 118 -5.15 -16.44 -7.51
CA ILE A 118 -3.89 -15.68 -7.53
C ILE A 118 -2.69 -16.61 -7.66
N LEU A 119 -2.63 -17.70 -6.89
CA LEU A 119 -1.54 -18.69 -6.98
C LEU A 119 -1.46 -19.36 -8.35
N PHE A 120 -2.61 -19.71 -8.93
CA PHE A 120 -2.68 -20.28 -10.27
C PHE A 120 -2.19 -19.29 -11.33
N SER A 121 -2.61 -18.02 -11.26
CA SER A 121 -2.15 -16.95 -12.15
C SER A 121 -0.63 -16.71 -12.07
N PHE A 122 -0.04 -16.83 -10.88
CA PHE A 122 1.42 -16.73 -10.70
C PHE A 122 2.16 -17.95 -11.26
N TYR A 123 1.63 -19.16 -11.04
CA TYR A 123 2.20 -20.38 -11.60
C TYR A 123 2.22 -20.33 -13.13
N GLU A 124 1.13 -19.87 -13.76
CA GLU A 124 1.01 -19.76 -15.21
C GLU A 124 1.76 -18.56 -15.80
N SER A 125 2.19 -17.58 -14.98
CA SER A 125 3.09 -16.50 -15.42
C SER A 125 4.58 -16.87 -15.36
N SER A 126 4.92 -18.01 -14.75
CA SER A 126 6.30 -18.51 -14.62
C SER A 126 6.88 -19.34 -15.79
N PRO A 127 6.12 -19.88 -16.78
CA PRO A 127 6.64 -20.83 -17.75
C PRO A 127 7.34 -20.19 -18.99
N GLU A 128 7.37 -18.87 -19.16
CA GLU A 128 7.93 -18.23 -20.38
C GLU A 128 9.34 -17.59 -20.23
N MET A 129 10.04 -17.74 -19.08
CA MET A 129 11.40 -17.17 -18.91
C MET A 129 12.57 -18.18 -19.05
N VAL A 130 12.44 -19.24 -19.86
CA VAL A 130 13.55 -20.21 -20.05
C VAL A 130 13.97 -20.46 -21.51
N LEU A 131 13.26 -20.01 -22.55
CA LEU A 131 13.76 -20.17 -23.93
C LEU A 131 13.34 -19.01 -24.84
N ASP A 132 14.18 -17.97 -24.89
CA ASP A 132 14.61 -17.28 -26.13
C ASP A 132 15.86 -16.41 -25.84
#